data_AF-A5GEC8-F1
#
_entry.id   AF-A5GEC8-F1
#
_cell.length_a   1.000
_cell.length_b   1.000
_cell.length_c   1.000
_cell.angle_alpha   90.00
_cell.angle_beta   90.00
_cell.angle_gamma   90.00
#
_symmetry.space_group_name_H-M   'P 1'
#
loop_
_entity.id
_entity.type
_entity.pdbx_description
1 polymer ?
#
loop_
_entity_poly.entity_id
_entity_poly.type
_entity_poly.pdbx_seq_one_letter_code
_entity_poly.pdbx_strand_id
1 'polypeptide(L)' 'MQKSLIFYGLRETMGRMRENPRYNVISMRISDQEQQFLEEVMQKSRKSASEIMRAALKYLMREQTLSRTSK' A
#
# COMPACT_ATOMS: atom_id res chain seq x y z
N MET A 1 -12.07 -17.93 -7.53
CA MET A 1 -10.72 -18.40 -7.14
C MET A 1 -10.08 -17.32 -6.28
N GLN A 2 -9.49 -17.64 -5.13
CA GLN A 2 -8.98 -16.65 -4.20
C GLN A 2 -7.53 -16.30 -4.57
N LYS A 3 -7.28 -15.11 -5.11
CA LYS A 3 -5.94 -14.67 -5.52
C LYS A 3 -5.29 -13.87 -4.39
N SER A 4 -4.12 -14.31 -3.95
CA SER A 4 -3.32 -13.62 -2.93
C SER A 4 -2.42 -12.61 -3.62
N LEU A 5 -2.57 -11.32 -3.28
CA LEU A 5 -1.70 -10.27 -3.80
C LEU A 5 -0.63 -9.93 -2.76
N ILE A 6 0.64 -9.95 -3.19
CA ILE A 6 1.81 -9.72 -2.33
C ILE A 6 2.33 -8.30 -2.56
N PHE A 7 2.43 -7.51 -1.49
CA PHE A 7 2.93 -6.14 -1.50
C PHE A 7 4.23 -6.01 -0.71
N TYR A 8 5.20 -5.28 -1.25
CA TYR A 8 6.43 -4.93 -0.55
C TYR A 8 6.24 -3.62 0.23
N GLY A 9 6.14 -3.69 1.56
CA GLY A 9 6.10 -2.51 2.42
C GLY A 9 7.50 -1.95 2.68
N LEU A 10 7.84 -0.79 2.10
CA LEU A 10 8.91 0.07 2.66
C LEU A 10 8.33 0.86 3.83
N ARG A 11 8.83 0.59 5.04
CA ARG A 11 8.76 1.52 6.16
C ARG A 11 9.67 2.70 5.85
N GLU A 12 9.09 3.88 5.66
CA GLU A 12 9.85 5.13 5.58
C GLU A 12 10.47 5.43 6.94
N THR A 13 11.76 5.14 7.07
CA THR A 13 12.66 5.83 7.99
C THR A 13 14.01 6.02 7.29
N MET A 14 14.27 7.27 6.89
CA MET A 14 15.53 8.04 6.93
C MET A 14 16.85 7.40 6.47
N GLY A 15 17.67 8.18 5.76
CA GLY A 15 18.87 8.81 6.36
C GLY A 15 19.96 7.94 7.01
N ARG A 16 19.92 6.62 6.90
CA ARG A 16 21.00 5.71 7.25
C ARG A 16 20.89 4.53 6.32
N MET A 17 21.81 4.43 5.36
CA MET A 17 22.11 3.19 4.66
C MET A 17 22.49 2.14 5.70
N ARG A 18 21.50 1.43 6.25
CA ARG A 18 21.71 0.15 6.93
C ARG A 18 21.63 -0.90 5.85
N GLU A 19 22.69 -1.69 5.71
CA GLU A 19 22.91 -2.67 4.65
C GLU A 19 21.78 -3.72 4.49
N ASN A 20 20.86 -3.85 5.45
CA ASN A 20 19.64 -4.66 5.35
C ASN A 20 18.36 -3.85 5.62
N PRO A 21 17.67 -3.34 4.58
CA PRO A 21 16.35 -2.77 4.77
C PRO A 21 15.34 -3.86 5.16
N ARG A 22 14.73 -3.73 6.34
CA ARG A 22 13.68 -4.63 6.81
C ARG A 22 12.37 -4.29 6.10
N TYR A 23 12.10 -4.98 5.00
CA TYR A 23 10.80 -4.90 4.32
C TYR A 23 9.82 -5.86 4.96
N ASN A 24 8.63 -5.37 5.29
CA ASN A 24 7.53 -6.23 5.68
C ASN A 24 6.72 -6.55 4.43
N VAL A 25 6.48 -7.82 4.18
CA VAL A 25 5.64 -8.29 3.08
C VAL A 25 4.21 -8.41 3.61
N ILE A 26 3.27 -7.74 2.94
CA ILE A 26 1.85 -7.82 3.27
C ILE A 26 1.17 -8.62 2.17
N SER A 27 0.50 -9.71 2.54
CA SER A 27 -0.41 -10.42 1.65
C SER A 27 -1.84 -10.08 1.99
N MET A 28 -2.65 -9.74 1.00
CA MET A 28 -4.09 -9.54 1.16
C MET A 28 -4.87 -10.32 0.13
N ARG A 29 -6.09 -10.67 0.52
CA ARG A 29 -7.10 -11.28 -0.35
C ARG A 29 -8.04 -10.18 -0.79
N ILE A 30 -8.26 -10.10 -2.09
CA ILE A 30 -9.17 -9.15 -2.73
C ILE A 30 -10.09 -9.92 -3.67
N SER A 31 -11.25 -9.35 -3.96
CA SER A 31 -12.16 -9.86 -4.98
C SER A 31 -11.59 -9.67 -6.39
N ASP A 32 -12.13 -10.41 -7.36
CA ASP A 32 -11.74 -10.25 -8.77
C ASP A 32 -12.04 -8.83 -9.29
N GLN A 33 -13.11 -8.18 -8.79
CA GLN A 33 -13.47 -6.80 -9.16
C GLN A 33 -12.46 -5.78 -8.63
N GLU A 34 -12.05 -5.91 -7.35
CA GLU A 34 -11.04 -5.03 -6.76
C GLU A 34 -9.67 -5.20 -7.44
N GLN A 35 -9.34 -6.43 -7.86
CA GLN A 35 -8.13 -6.68 -8.64
C GLN A 35 -8.18 -5.95 -9.99
N GLN A 36 -9.27 -6.06 -10.74
CA GLN A 36 -9.42 -5.38 -12.04
C GLN A 36 -9.30 -3.86 -11.88
N PHE A 37 -9.93 -3.31 -10.85
CA PHE A 37 -9.81 -1.90 -10.54
C PHE A 37 -8.36 -1.50 -10.22
N LEU A 38 -7.65 -2.30 -9.43
CA LEU A 38 -6.24 -2.05 -9.13
C LEU A 38 -5.38 -2.10 -10.40
N GLU A 39 -5.61 -3.05 -11.30
CA GLU A 39 -4.91 -3.17 -12.58
C GLU A 39 -5.17 -1.95 -13.48
N GLU A 40 -6.42 -1.47 -13.57
CA GLU A 40 -6.73 -0.22 -14.29
C GLU A 40 -5.98 0.99 -13.71
N VAL A 41 -5.95 1.11 -12.39
CA VAL A 41 -5.25 2.20 -11.71
C VAL A 41 -3.74 2.11 -11.97
N MET A 42 -3.17 0.91 -11.96
CA MET A 42 -1.77 0.68 -12.32
C MET A 42 -1.48 1.13 -13.75
N GLN A 43 -2.32 0.76 -14.72
CA GLN A 43 -2.17 1.17 -16.11
C GLN A 43 -2.27 2.68 -16.30
N LYS A 44 -3.30 3.31 -15.71
CA LYS A 44 -3.55 4.75 -15.82
C LYS A 44 -2.46 5.59 -15.15
N SER A 45 -2.00 5.17 -13.97
CA SER A 45 -1.01 5.92 -13.18
C SER A 45 0.45 5.56 -13.51
N ARG A 46 0.68 4.46 -14.24
CA ARG A 46 2.01 3.85 -14.47
C ARG A 46 2.78 3.53 -13.19
N LYS A 47 2.06 3.26 -12.09
CA LYS A 47 2.63 2.91 -10.78
C LYS A 47 2.47 1.44 -10.48
N SER A 48 3.39 0.89 -9.70
CA SER A 48 3.25 -0.46 -9.18
C SER A 48 2.12 -0.57 -8.14
N ALA A 49 1.60 -1.78 -7.97
CA ALA A 49 0.61 -2.09 -6.95
C ALA A 49 1.09 -1.66 -5.54
N SER A 50 2.39 -1.83 -5.26
CA SER A 50 2.98 -1.43 -3.98
C SER A 50 3.05 0.09 -3.79
N GLU A 51 3.25 0.88 -4.84
CA GLU A 51 3.20 2.34 -4.77
C GLU A 51 1.78 2.85 -4.56
N ILE A 52 0.80 2.26 -5.26
CA ILE A 52 -0.61 2.59 -5.11
C ILE A 52 -1.10 2.27 -3.70
N MET A 53 -0.83 1.06 -3.20
CA MET A 53 -1.25 0.68 -1.86
C MET A 53 -0.56 1.49 -0.77
N ARG A 54 0.71 1.90 -0.98
CA ARG A 54 1.36 2.85 -0.08
C ARG A 54 0.66 4.19 -0.04
N ALA A 55 0.27 4.72 -1.19
CA ALA A 55 -0.47 5.97 -1.26
C ALA A 55 -1.84 5.83 -0.56
N ALA A 56 -2.56 4.74 -0.80
CA ALA A 56 -3.83 4.45 -0.16
C ALA A 56 -3.69 4.33 1.37
N LEU A 57 -2.68 3.61 1.87
CA LEU A 57 -2.40 3.51 3.30
C LEU A 57 -2.07 4.88 3.92
N LYS A 58 -1.21 5.68 3.28
CA LYS A 58 -0.88 7.04 3.74
C LYS A 58 -2.14 7.93 3.80
N TYR A 59 -3.00 7.84 2.79
CA TYR A 59 -4.26 8.55 2.73
C TYR A 59 -5.18 8.16 3.89
N LEU A 60 -5.41 6.85 4.09
CA LEU A 60 -6.24 6.34 5.18
C LEU A 60 -5.70 6.70 6.56
N MET A 61 -4.38 6.63 6.78
CA MET A 61 -3.77 7.04 8.05
C MET A 61 -3.98 8.53 8.32
N ARG A 62 -3.91 9.37 7.29
CA ARG A 62 -4.17 10.81 7.41
C ARG A 62 -5.63 11.09 7.78
N GLU A 63 -6.58 10.43 7.12
CA GLU A 63 -8.01 10.57 7.43
C GLU A 63 -8.35 10.11 8.86
N GLN A 64 -7.81 8.98 9.29
CA GLN A 64 -8.04 8.48 10.65
C GLN A 64 -7.45 9.39 11.73
N THR A 65 -6.32 10.05 11.45
CA THR A 65 -5.72 10.99 12.39
C THR A 65 -6.60 12.23 12.57
N LEU A 66 -7.27 12.70 11.52
CA LEU A 66 -8.19 13.83 11.58
C LEU A 66 -9.49 13.51 12.33
N SER A 67 -9.95 12.26 12.30
CA SER A 67 -11.15 11.82 13.05
C SER A 67 -10.93 11.67 14.57
N ARG A 68 -9.68 11.56 15.03
CA ARG A 68 -9.35 11.34 16.44
C ARG A 68 -9.15 12.63 17.25
N THR A 69 -8.91 13.76 16.59
CA THR A 69 -8.67 15.05 17.24
C THR A 69 -9.94 15.85 17.54
N SER A 70 -11.13 15.27 17.30
CA SER A 70 -12.43 15.89 17.62
C SER A 70 -13.12 15.26 18.84
N LYS A 71 -12.36 14.81 19.84
CA LYS A 71 -12.88 14.53 21.18
C LYS A 71 -12.13 15.32 22.23
#